data_AF-A0A3D1QD45-F1
#
_entry.id   AF-A0A3D1QD45-F1
#
_cell.length_a   1.000
_cell.length_b   1.000
_cell.length_c   1.000
_cell.angle_alpha   90.00
_cell.angle_beta   90.00
_cell.angle_gamma   90.00
#
_symmetry.space_group_name_H-M   'P 1'
#
loop_
_entity.id
_entity.type
_entity.pdbx_description
1 polymer ?
#
loop_
_entity_poly.entity_id
_entity_poly.type
_entity_poly.pdbx_seq_one_letter_code
_entity_poly.pdbx_strand_id
1 'polypeptide(L)'
;MNNATRWLLLKNLDMFGVNIYTQASVEGVSASGATLRQDDAPLTIKADTVVLALGARADNALYEALTGQPDVYLLGDARRPGKVHEAIHEAHKLACSL
;
A
#
# COMPACT_ATOMS: atom_id res chain seq x y z
N MET A 1 -8.89 -5.98 8.85
CA MET A 1 -9.64 -4.80 9.34
C MET A 1 -10.88 -5.34 10.03
N ASN A 2 -11.20 -4.89 11.25
CA ASN A 2 -12.41 -5.39 11.91
C ASN A 2 -13.66 -4.81 11.21
N ASN A 3 -14.82 -5.43 11.41
CA ASN A 3 -16.06 -5.05 10.72
C ASN A 3 -16.51 -3.62 11.05
N ALA A 4 -16.19 -3.12 12.25
CA ALA A 4 -16.53 -1.77 12.69
C ALA A 4 -15.75 -0.68 11.92
N THR A 5 -14.43 -0.83 11.79
CA THR A 5 -13.58 0.13 11.04
C THR A 5 -13.96 0.15 9.55
N ARG A 6 -14.27 -1.03 8.98
CA ARG A 6 -14.67 -1.12 7.57
C ARG A 6 -15.98 -0.39 7.31
N TRP A 7 -16.98 -0.59 8.17
CA TRP A 7 -18.28 0.07 8.01
C TRP A 7 -18.15 1.59 8.05
N LEU A 8 -17.40 2.13 9.01
CA LEU A 8 -17.20 3.56 9.14
C LEU A 8 -16.50 4.16 7.90
N LEU A 9 -15.48 3.48 7.38
CA LEU A 9 -14.79 3.90 6.15
C LEU A 9 -15.76 3.99 4.96
N LEU A 10 -16.53 2.93 4.72
CA LEU A 10 -17.45 2.91 3.57
C LEU A 10 -18.56 3.96 3.71
N LYS A 11 -19.09 4.16 4.93
CA LYS A 11 -20.05 5.23 5.20
C LYS A 11 -19.47 6.61 4.85
N ASN A 12 -18.21 6.86 5.21
CA ASN A 12 -17.57 8.13 4.91
C ASN A 12 -17.35 8.32 3.41
N LEU A 13 -16.90 7.28 2.69
CA LEU A 13 -16.72 7.34 1.23
C LEU A 13 -18.03 7.68 0.52
N ASP A 14 -19.13 7.05 0.93
CA ASP A 14 -20.48 7.32 0.41
C ASP A 14 -20.93 8.77 0.73
N MET A 15 -20.76 9.21 1.98
CA MET A 15 -21.11 10.56 2.42
C MET A 15 -20.37 11.65 1.63
N PHE A 16 -19.14 11.38 1.19
CA PHE A 16 -18.34 12.30 0.37
C PHE A 16 -18.54 12.10 -1.15
N GLY A 17 -19.44 11.22 -1.58
CA GLY A 17 -19.76 11.00 -2.98
C GLY A 17 -18.64 10.32 -3.78
N VAL A 18 -17.83 9.48 -3.14
CA VAL A 18 -16.74 8.76 -3.81
C VAL A 18 -17.30 7.61 -4.64
N ASN A 19 -17.02 7.62 -5.95
CA ASN A 19 -17.34 6.50 -6.84
C ASN A 19 -16.36 5.35 -6.62
N ILE A 20 -16.87 4.16 -6.33
CA ILE A 20 -16.06 2.96 -6.05
C ILE A 20 -16.26 1.93 -7.18
N TYR A 21 -15.18 1.59 -7.86
CA TYR A 21 -15.12 0.52 -8.85
C TYR A 21 -14.40 -0.67 -8.24
N THR A 22 -15.09 -1.80 -8.11
CA THR A 22 -14.52 -3.06 -7.61
C THR A 22 -14.45 -4.08 -8.73
N GLN A 23 -13.65 -5.15 -8.56
CA GLN A 23 -13.38 -6.12 -9.63
C GLN A 23 -12.88 -5.42 -10.92
N ALA A 24 -12.17 -4.30 -10.76
CA ALA A 24 -11.64 -3.49 -11.84
C ALA A 24 -10.12 -3.44 -11.73
N SER A 25 -9.43 -3.53 -12.87
CA SER A 25 -7.98 -3.38 -12.98
C SER A 25 -7.64 -2.12 -13.78
N VAL A 26 -6.72 -1.30 -13.29
CA VAL A 26 -6.18 -0.16 -14.05
C VAL A 26 -5.19 -0.71 -15.09
N GLU A 27 -5.43 -0.43 -16.37
CA GLU A 27 -4.61 -0.92 -17.49
C GLU A 27 -3.68 0.16 -18.06
N GLY A 28 -4.00 1.43 -17.82
CA GLY A 28 -3.22 2.53 -18.34
C GLY A 28 -3.59 3.86 -17.70
N VAL A 29 -2.63 4.78 -17.73
CA VAL A 29 -2.80 6.18 -17.34
C VAL A 29 -2.38 7.04 -18.52
N SER A 30 -3.21 8.02 -18.86
CA SER A 30 -2.97 8.93 -19.98
C SER A 30 -3.31 10.37 -19.57
N ALA A 31 -3.09 11.31 -20.48
CA ALA A 31 -3.46 12.72 -20.27
C ALA A 31 -4.97 12.92 -20.03
N SER A 32 -5.82 11.95 -20.42
CA SER A 32 -7.27 12.03 -20.20
C SER A 32 -7.74 11.37 -18.90
N GLY A 33 -6.86 10.73 -18.12
CA GLY A 33 -7.19 10.03 -16.88
C GLY A 33 -6.69 8.58 -16.85
N ALA A 34 -7.48 7.66 -16.31
CA ALA A 34 -7.12 6.25 -16.16
C ALA A 34 -8.09 5.31 -16.90
N THR A 35 -7.54 4.32 -17.59
CA THR A 35 -8.32 3.25 -18.23
C THR A 35 -8.40 2.05 -17.29
N LEU A 36 -9.62 1.63 -16.99
CA LEU A 36 -9.95 0.45 -16.22
C LEU A 36 -10.45 -0.65 -17.15
N ARG A 37 -10.17 -1.90 -16.81
CA ARG A 37 -10.92 -3.06 -17.28
C ARG A 37 -11.82 -3.54 -16.15
N GLN A 38 -13.11 -3.53 -16.40
CA GLN A 38 -14.13 -4.11 -15.52
C GLN A 38 -14.98 -4.99 -16.43
N ASP A 39 -14.92 -6.30 -16.21
CA ASP A 39 -15.41 -7.32 -17.16
C ASP A 39 -14.72 -7.22 -18.55
N ASP A 40 -15.46 -7.42 -19.65
CA ASP A 40 -14.92 -7.43 -21.02
C ASP A 40 -14.81 -6.04 -21.69
N ALA A 41 -15.28 -4.98 -21.03
CA ALA A 41 -15.31 -3.64 -21.61
C ALA A 41 -14.29 -2.69 -20.93
N PRO A 42 -13.41 -2.03 -21.70
CA PRO A 42 -12.57 -0.96 -21.15
C PRO A 42 -13.40 0.28 -20.84
N LEU A 43 -13.20 0.85 -19.66
CA LEU A 43 -13.82 2.09 -19.18
C LEU A 43 -12.74 3.13 -18.90
N THR A 44 -12.85 4.32 -19.47
CA THR A 44 -11.95 5.44 -19.15
C THR A 44 -12.58 6.36 -18.11
N ILE A 45 -11.92 6.52 -16.97
CA ILE A 45 -12.26 7.52 -15.94
C ILE A 45 -11.48 8.78 -16.23
N LYS A 46 -12.19 9.88 -16.51
CA LYS A 46 -11.57 11.19 -16.67
C LYS A 46 -11.11 11.71 -15.32
N ALA A 47 -9.85 12.16 -15.25
CA ALA A 47 -9.28 12.74 -14.05
C ALA A 47 -8.12 13.67 -14.42
N ASP A 48 -8.01 14.79 -13.70
CA ASP A 48 -6.85 15.71 -13.80
C ASP A 48 -5.63 15.17 -13.07
N THR A 49 -5.84 14.25 -12.12
CA THR A 49 -4.79 13.64 -11.30
C THR A 49 -5.10 12.18 -11.04
N VAL A 50 -4.09 11.32 -11.20
CA VAL A 50 -4.16 9.90 -10.89
C VAL A 50 -3.19 9.60 -9.75
N VAL A 51 -3.71 9.13 -8.62
CA VAL A 51 -2.92 8.73 -7.45
C VAL A 51 -2.70 7.21 -7.48
N LEU A 52 -1.44 6.79 -7.59
CA LEU A 52 -1.07 5.36 -7.62
C LEU A 52 -0.89 4.81 -6.21
N ALA A 53 -1.97 4.24 -5.64
CA ALA A 53 -1.96 3.58 -4.33
C ALA A 53 -1.81 2.06 -4.45
N LEU A 54 -0.80 1.58 -5.20
CA LEU A 54 -0.63 0.17 -5.59
C LEU A 54 0.12 -0.69 -4.55
N GLY A 55 0.38 -0.16 -3.36
CA GLY A 55 1.23 -0.75 -2.33
C GLY A 55 2.62 -0.13 -2.28
N ALA A 56 3.52 -0.77 -1.53
CA ALA A 56 4.88 -0.29 -1.27
C ALA A 56 5.93 -1.36 -1.61
N ARG A 57 7.17 -0.92 -1.83
CA ARG A 57 8.34 -1.78 -1.96
C ARG A 57 9.27 -1.53 -0.77
N ALA A 58 10.00 -2.56 -0.36
CA ALA A 58 11.03 -2.42 0.67
C ALA A 58 12.09 -1.41 0.22
N ASP A 59 12.49 -0.53 1.13
CA ASP A 59 13.68 0.31 0.99
C ASP A 59 14.72 -0.12 2.01
N ASN A 60 15.73 -0.83 1.54
CA ASN A 60 16.79 -1.45 2.34
C ASN A 60 18.19 -0.97 1.89
N ALA A 61 18.29 0.10 1.12
CA ALA A 61 19.55 0.53 0.50
C ALA A 61 20.66 0.81 1.53
N LEU A 62 20.32 1.44 2.66
CA LEU A 62 21.28 1.70 3.73
C LEU A 62 21.78 0.40 4.38
N TYR A 63 20.91 -0.59 4.56
CA TYR A 63 21.30 -1.89 5.12
C TYR A 63 22.30 -2.60 4.20
N GLU A 64 22.03 -2.61 2.90
CA GLU A 64 22.96 -3.18 1.90
C GLU A 64 24.31 -2.47 1.90
N ALA A 65 24.32 -1.14 2.02
CA ALA A 65 25.54 -0.35 2.10
C ALA A 65 26.38 -0.62 3.37
N LEU A 66 25.77 -1.14 4.43
CA LEU A 66 26.43 -1.49 5.69
C LEU A 66 26.82 -2.98 5.77
N THR A 67 26.78 -3.72 4.65
CA THR A 67 27.16 -5.13 4.61
C THR A 67 28.56 -5.35 5.19
N GLY A 68 28.67 -6.26 6.16
CA GLY A 68 29.92 -6.60 6.84
C GLY A 68 30.18 -5.81 8.12
N GLN A 69 29.36 -4.80 8.44
CA GLN A 69 29.40 -4.16 9.75
C GLN A 69 28.74 -5.05 10.81
N PRO A 70 29.31 -5.15 12.02
CA PRO A 70 28.69 -5.87 13.12
C PRO A 70 27.42 -5.16 13.59
N ASP A 71 26.51 -5.92 14.18
CA ASP A 71 25.32 -5.42 14.89
C ASP A 71 24.36 -4.55 14.04
N VAL A 72 24.23 -4.88 12.76
CA VAL A 72 23.26 -4.25 11.85
C VAL A 72 22.10 -5.21 11.59
N TYR A 73 20.86 -4.75 11.85
CA TYR A 73 19.65 -5.56 11.70
C TYR A 73 18.63 -4.87 10.78
N LEU A 74 18.11 -5.60 9.79
CA LEU A 74 17.07 -5.12 8.88
C LEU A 74 15.69 -5.47 9.44
N LEU A 75 14.85 -4.46 9.73
CA LEU A 75 13.55 -4.66 10.38
C LEU A 75 12.42 -3.87 9.71
N GLY A 76 11.18 -4.29 10.00
CA GLY A 76 9.97 -3.55 9.60
C GLY A 76 9.79 -3.50 8.08
N ASP A 77 9.23 -2.40 7.58
CA ASP A 77 8.91 -2.24 6.16
C ASP A 77 10.15 -2.22 5.26
N ALA A 78 11.31 -1.80 5.80
CA ALA A 78 12.60 -1.90 5.13
C ALA A 78 12.98 -3.37 4.86
N ARG A 79 12.56 -4.31 5.71
CA ARG A 79 12.72 -5.75 5.45
C ARG A 79 11.62 -6.27 4.53
N ARG A 80 10.36 -5.95 4.86
CA ARG A 80 9.18 -6.38 4.12
C ARG A 80 8.00 -5.46 4.45
N PRO A 81 7.47 -4.68 3.49
CA PRO A 81 6.30 -3.85 3.71
C PRO A 81 5.14 -4.63 4.30
N GLY A 82 4.55 -4.08 5.36
CA GLY A 82 3.50 -4.74 6.13
C GLY A 82 2.65 -3.75 6.89
N LYS A 83 2.04 -4.23 7.98
CA LYS A 83 1.26 -3.40 8.89
C LYS A 83 2.15 -2.90 10.01
N VAL A 84 1.82 -1.72 10.54
CA VAL A 84 2.56 -1.07 11.64
C VAL A 84 2.84 -2.01 12.82
N HIS A 85 1.87 -2.83 13.23
CA HIS A 85 2.06 -3.76 14.36
C HIS A 85 3.06 -4.89 14.06
N GLU A 86 3.24 -5.28 12.80
CA GLU A 86 4.24 -6.28 12.40
C GLU A 86 5.64 -5.70 12.58
N ALA A 87 5.86 -4.46 12.15
CA ALA A 87 7.13 -3.74 12.35
C ALA A 87 7.47 -3.57 13.84
N ILE A 88 6.50 -3.17 14.66
CA ILE A 88 6.67 -3.04 16.13
C ILE A 88 7.03 -4.39 16.75
N HIS A 89 6.29 -5.45 16.39
CA HIS A 89 6.47 -6.77 16.98
C HIS A 89 7.82 -7.39 16.59
N GLU A 90 8.26 -7.15 15.35
CA GLU A 90 9.57 -7.57 14.88
C GLU A 90 10.71 -6.92 15.67
N ALA A 91 10.65 -5.60 15.84
CA ALA A 91 11.65 -4.87 16.63
C ALA A 91 11.67 -5.32 18.09
N HIS A 92 10.50 -5.49 18.70
CA HIS A 92 10.39 -6.00 20.08
C HIS A 92 11.03 -7.38 20.22
N LYS A 93 10.75 -8.31 19.29
CA LYS A 93 11.30 -9.66 19.32
C LYS A 93 12.82 -9.67 19.24
N LEU A 94 13.40 -8.87 18.33
CA LEU A 94 14.85 -8.75 18.22
C LEU A 94 15.44 -8.21 19.53
N ALA A 95 14.90 -7.10 20.04
CA ALA A 95 15.41 -6.45 21.23
C ALA A 95 15.40 -7.36 22.47
N CYS A 96 14.43 -8.26 22.60
CA CYS A 96 14.40 -9.25 23.69
C CYS A 96 15.38 -10.42 23.52
N SER A 97 15.99 -10.58 22.34
CA SER A 97 16.91 -11.67 22.02
C SER A 97 18.38 -11.27 21.98
N LEU A 98 18.65 -9.96 22.02
CA LEU A 98 19.98 -9.37 22.17
C LEU A 98 20.35 -9.28 23.66
#